data_AF-A0A7R9DKA3-F1
#
_entry.id   AF-A0A7R9DKA3-F1
#
_cell.length_a   1.000
_cell.length_b   1.000
_cell.length_c   1.000
_cell.angle_alpha   90.00
_cell.angle_beta   90.00
_cell.angle_gamma   90.00
#
_symmetry.space_group_name_H-M   'P 1'
#
loop_
_entity.id
_entity.type
_entity.pdbx_description
1 polymer ?
#
loop_
_entity_poly.entity_id
_entity_poly.type
_entity_poly.pdbx_seq_one_letter_code
_entity_poly.pdbx_strand_id
1 'polypeptide(L)'
;MGLSLTPFRKPLLHRKSGTLDFTLSTGLNSTAGVILEDFCKPHRKEPLTERQMNIIMKTVVVVAGLMCIALVFVVEKLGTVLQMMSSLAGIANGPLIGVFTAGLFLPWVNSKGVFIGGLSGLGFVAWLSLGAQAAIASKRLTFPTKPVSVEGCTYSFVSQNSTTTVPVDTEVFGMYRLSYMWYYMVGCVVTILVSLVVSLLTQTKDMSPVDPKLLSPLIRRFMPAKKKDKLGADIVLIGVYFVSLKMYALT
;
A
#
# COMPACT_ATOMS: atom_id res chain seq x y z
N MET A 1 22.27 9.20 -57.46
CA MET A 1 20.85 9.56 -57.66
C MET A 1 20.01 8.32 -57.39
N GLY A 2 19.07 8.39 -56.45
CA GLY A 2 18.03 7.38 -56.25
C GLY A 2 18.29 6.32 -55.18
N LEU A 3 18.11 6.65 -53.90
CA LEU A 3 17.75 5.65 -52.89
C LEU A 3 16.27 5.83 -52.57
N SER A 4 15.52 4.77 -52.86
CA SER A 4 14.07 4.64 -52.81
C SER A 4 13.53 4.85 -51.39
N LEU A 5 12.55 5.74 -51.27
CA LEU A 5 11.71 5.92 -50.08
C LEU A 5 10.79 4.71 -49.93
N THR A 6 10.97 3.92 -48.88
CA THR A 6 9.89 3.11 -48.30
C THR A 6 9.57 3.66 -46.90
N PRO A 7 8.31 4.08 -46.63
CA PRO A 7 7.95 4.62 -45.33
C PRO A 7 7.81 3.47 -44.33
N PHE A 8 8.64 3.51 -43.29
CA PHE A 8 8.65 2.57 -42.18
C PHE A 8 7.38 2.77 -41.33
N ARG A 9 6.29 2.08 -41.71
CA ARG A 9 5.07 1.97 -40.93
C ARG A 9 5.33 1.08 -39.70
N LYS A 10 6.04 1.59 -38.69
CA LYS A 10 6.18 0.94 -37.37
C LYS A 10 4.81 1.02 -36.66
N PRO A 11 4.09 -0.09 -36.44
CA PRO A 11 2.80 -0.06 -35.77
C PRO A 11 2.98 0.12 -34.26
N LEU A 12 1.93 0.62 -33.61
CA LEU A 12 1.74 1.03 -32.21
C LEU A 12 2.20 0.07 -31.08
N LEU A 13 2.90 -1.02 -31.38
CA LEU A 13 3.42 -2.01 -30.41
C LEU A 13 4.58 -1.50 -29.55
N HIS A 14 5.37 -0.53 -30.04
CA HIS A 14 6.55 -0.03 -29.32
C HIS A 14 6.21 0.91 -28.15
N ARG A 15 4.98 1.45 -28.09
CA ARG A 15 4.56 2.36 -27.02
C ARG A 15 4.16 1.61 -25.73
N LYS A 16 3.68 0.37 -25.83
CA LYS A 16 3.34 -0.46 -24.66
C LYS A 16 4.57 -1.09 -24.01
N SER A 17 5.56 -1.53 -24.81
CA SER A 17 6.81 -2.08 -24.25
C SER A 17 7.59 -1.02 -23.46
N GLY A 18 7.74 0.18 -24.03
CA GLY A 18 8.52 1.24 -23.38
C GLY A 18 8.02 1.67 -22.00
N THR A 19 6.70 1.60 -21.72
CA THR A 19 6.16 1.97 -20.40
C THR A 19 6.33 0.86 -19.36
N LEU A 20 6.22 -0.41 -19.77
CA LEU A 20 6.44 -1.56 -18.90
C LEU A 20 7.92 -1.67 -18.52
N ASP A 21 8.81 -1.57 -19.51
CA ASP A 21 10.26 -1.62 -19.32
C ASP A 21 10.76 -0.46 -18.44
N PHE A 22 10.19 0.74 -18.61
CA PHE A 22 10.48 1.91 -17.77
C PHE A 22 10.04 1.70 -16.32
N THR A 23 8.80 1.25 -16.08
CA THR A 23 8.26 1.07 -14.73
C THR A 23 9.01 -0.02 -13.96
N LEU A 24 9.36 -1.13 -14.62
CA LEU A 24 10.12 -2.23 -14.02
C LEU A 24 11.54 -1.79 -13.64
N SER A 25 12.22 -1.07 -14.54
CA SER A 25 13.57 -0.55 -14.29
C SER A 25 13.59 0.46 -13.14
N THR A 26 12.65 1.41 -13.13
CA THR A 26 12.53 2.38 -12.02
C THR A 26 12.20 1.69 -10.71
N GLY A 27 11.27 0.72 -10.69
CA GLY A 27 10.90 -0.01 -9.48
C GLY A 27 12.05 -0.81 -8.86
N LEU A 28 12.80 -1.56 -9.69
CA LEU A 28 13.97 -2.32 -9.22
C LEU A 28 15.08 -1.41 -8.72
N ASN A 29 15.35 -0.30 -9.41
CA ASN A 29 16.37 0.66 -9.00
C ASN A 29 15.99 1.37 -7.69
N SER A 30 14.72 1.77 -7.53
CA SER A 30 14.22 2.34 -6.27
C SER A 30 14.31 1.33 -5.13
N THR A 31 13.96 0.07 -5.37
CA THR A 31 14.05 -1.00 -4.34
C THR A 31 15.50 -1.21 -3.90
N ALA A 32 16.44 -1.22 -4.84
CA ALA A 32 17.87 -1.30 -4.53
C ALA A 32 18.33 -0.08 -3.72
N GLY A 33 17.86 1.11 -4.06
CA GLY A 33 18.14 2.33 -3.31
C GLY A 33 17.63 2.27 -1.87
N VAL A 34 16.39 1.81 -1.67
CA VAL A 34 15.80 1.59 -0.34
C VAL A 34 16.62 0.59 0.46
N ILE A 35 17.04 -0.53 -0.15
CA ILE A 35 17.88 -1.52 0.54
C ILE A 35 19.25 -0.92 0.95
N LEU A 36 19.85 -0.12 0.07
CA LEU A 36 21.12 0.53 0.36
C LEU A 36 20.99 1.56 1.50
N GLU A 37 20.00 2.43 1.44
CA GLU A 37 19.78 3.52 2.40
C GLU A 37 19.26 3.02 3.76
N ASP A 38 18.33 2.07 3.78
CA ASP A 38 17.66 1.61 5.01
C ASP A 38 18.38 0.44 5.70
N PHE A 39 19.09 -0.41 4.94
CA PHE A 39 19.74 -1.60 5.50
C PHE A 39 21.27 -1.52 5.47
N CYS A 40 21.86 -1.17 4.32
CA CYS A 40 23.32 -1.22 4.17
C CYS A 40 24.04 -0.07 4.88
N LYS A 41 23.56 1.17 4.74
CA LYS A 41 24.18 2.35 5.37
C LYS A 41 24.09 2.33 6.91
N PRO A 42 22.92 2.03 7.54
CA PRO A 42 22.82 2.08 8.99
C PRO A 42 23.62 0.97 9.70
N HIS A 43 23.88 -0.15 9.03
CA HIS A 43 24.67 -1.27 9.57
C HIS A 43 26.18 -1.14 9.34
N ARG A 44 26.65 -0.11 8.65
CA ARG A 44 28.08 0.12 8.37
C ARG A 44 28.59 1.28 9.21
N LYS A 45 29.75 1.10 9.84
CA LYS A 45 30.43 2.13 10.63
C LYS A 45 31.18 3.15 9.75
N GLU A 46 31.55 2.75 8.54
CA GLU A 46 32.27 3.57 7.58
C GLU A 46 31.40 3.85 6.34
N PRO A 47 31.49 5.05 5.74
CA PRO A 47 30.75 5.37 4.53
C PRO A 47 31.21 4.48 3.37
N LEU A 48 30.25 3.95 2.61
CA LEU A 48 30.52 3.10 1.46
C LEU A 48 31.15 3.92 0.33
N THR A 49 32.18 3.38 -0.31
CA THR A 49 32.76 3.97 -1.52
C THR A 49 31.77 3.85 -2.69
N GLU A 50 31.79 4.79 -3.65
CA GLU A 50 30.92 4.77 -4.84
C GLU A 50 30.96 3.44 -5.60
N ARG A 51 32.14 2.82 -5.69
CA ARG A 51 32.30 1.51 -6.31
C ARG A 51 31.56 0.40 -5.56
N GLN A 52 31.59 0.44 -4.23
CA GLN A 52 30.89 -0.55 -3.38
C GLN A 52 29.38 -0.34 -3.44
N MET A 53 28.91 0.91 -3.39
CA MET A 53 27.50 1.24 -3.56
C MET A 53 26.98 0.75 -4.91
N ASN A 54 27.72 0.98 -5.99
CA ASN A 54 27.35 0.51 -7.33
C ASN A 54 27.31 -1.02 -7.44
N ILE A 55 28.23 -1.74 -6.79
CA ILE A 55 28.21 -3.21 -6.77
C ILE A 55 27.00 -3.71 -5.99
N ILE A 56 26.71 -3.15 -4.81
CA ILE A 56 25.55 -3.54 -4.00
C ILE A 56 24.26 -3.29 -4.76
N MET A 57 24.09 -2.08 -5.33
CA MET A 57 22.91 -1.72 -6.12
C MET A 57 22.69 -2.69 -7.29
N LYS A 58 23.74 -2.98 -8.08
CA LYS A 58 23.65 -3.92 -9.20
C LYS A 58 23.30 -5.34 -8.74
N THR A 59 23.93 -5.82 -7.66
CA THR A 59 23.64 -7.15 -7.10
C THR A 59 22.19 -7.26 -6.65
N VAL A 60 21.67 -6.25 -5.94
CA VAL A 60 20.28 -6.22 -5.48
C VAL A 60 19.31 -6.21 -6.65
N VAL A 61 19.56 -5.40 -7.69
CA VAL A 61 18.72 -5.37 -8.91
C VAL A 61 18.70 -6.73 -9.60
N VAL A 62 19.86 -7.39 -9.76
CA VAL A 62 19.94 -8.72 -10.38
C VAL A 62 19.18 -9.77 -9.57
N VAL A 63 19.37 -9.81 -8.25
CA VAL A 63 18.67 -10.76 -7.37
C VAL A 63 17.16 -10.50 -7.39
N ALA A 64 16.72 -9.24 -7.27
CA ALA A 64 15.31 -8.89 -7.33
C ALA A 64 14.68 -9.24 -8.69
N GLY A 65 15.39 -8.99 -9.80
CA GLY A 65 14.94 -9.38 -11.14
C GLY A 65 14.79 -10.90 -11.30
N LEU A 66 15.74 -11.69 -10.79
CA LEU A 66 15.64 -13.15 -10.79
C LEU A 66 14.45 -13.64 -9.96
N MET A 67 14.20 -13.04 -8.80
CA MET A 67 13.02 -13.34 -7.99
C MET A 67 11.71 -12.99 -8.73
N CYS A 68 11.66 -11.87 -9.44
CA CYS A 68 10.51 -11.50 -10.26
C CYS A 68 10.23 -12.55 -11.35
N ILE A 69 11.25 -13.03 -12.05
CA ILE A 69 11.09 -14.09 -13.07
C ILE A 69 10.53 -15.38 -12.44
N ALA A 70 11.02 -15.77 -11.26
CA ALA A 70 10.51 -16.94 -10.56
C ALA A 70 9.02 -16.78 -10.16
N LEU A 71 8.61 -15.59 -9.74
CA LEU A 71 7.23 -15.29 -9.34
C LEU A 71 6.24 -15.35 -10.51
N VAL A 72 6.68 -15.09 -11.75
CA VAL A 72 5.78 -15.16 -12.94
C VAL A 72 5.14 -16.54 -13.08
N PHE A 73 5.89 -17.63 -12.86
CA PHE A 73 5.37 -18.99 -12.93
C PHE A 73 4.27 -19.27 -11.88
N VAL A 74 4.31 -18.57 -10.74
CA VAL A 74 3.27 -18.65 -9.72
C VAL A 74 2.04 -17.87 -10.16
N VAL A 75 2.23 -16.66 -10.69
CA VAL A 75 1.15 -15.78 -11.13
C VAL A 75 0.34 -16.38 -12.27
N GLU A 76 0.97 -17.13 -13.18
CA GLU A 76 0.29 -17.85 -14.27
C GLU A 76 -0.73 -18.89 -13.78
N LYS A 77 -0.58 -19.40 -12.55
CA LYS A 77 -1.51 -20.37 -11.95
C LYS A 77 -2.69 -19.69 -11.27
N LEU A 78 -2.73 -18.37 -11.20
CA LEU A 78 -3.74 -17.62 -10.47
C LEU A 78 -4.69 -16.93 -11.46
N GLY A 79 -6.00 -17.17 -11.32
CA GLY A 79 -7.01 -16.70 -12.27
C GLY A 79 -7.30 -15.18 -12.25
N THR A 80 -7.03 -14.49 -11.13
CA THR A 80 -7.39 -13.08 -10.93
C THR A 80 -6.18 -12.21 -10.54
N VAL A 81 -5.18 -12.12 -11.43
CA VAL A 81 -3.91 -11.38 -11.22
C VAL A 81 -4.12 -9.95 -10.72
N LEU A 82 -5.03 -9.19 -11.36
CA LEU A 82 -5.31 -7.79 -11.00
C LEU A 82 -5.87 -7.66 -9.58
N GLN A 83 -6.73 -8.58 -9.16
CA GLN A 83 -7.32 -8.55 -7.83
C GLN A 83 -6.24 -8.84 -6.77
N MET A 84 -5.37 -9.82 -7.02
CA MET A 84 -4.31 -10.15 -6.07
C MET A 84 -3.32 -9.00 -5.92
N MET A 85 -2.81 -8.43 -7.03
CA MET A 85 -1.86 -7.32 -6.94
C MET A 85 -2.44 -6.14 -6.16
N SER A 86 -3.71 -5.78 -6.37
CA SER A 86 -4.35 -4.68 -5.64
C SER A 86 -4.55 -5.02 -4.16
N SER A 87 -4.93 -6.26 -3.84
CA SER A 87 -5.10 -6.69 -2.46
C SER A 87 -3.78 -6.75 -1.68
N LEU A 88 -2.70 -7.26 -2.29
CA LEU A 88 -1.36 -7.32 -1.71
C LEU A 88 -0.75 -5.93 -1.56
N ALA A 89 -0.96 -5.05 -2.54
CA ALA A 89 -0.55 -3.66 -2.44
C ALA A 89 -1.25 -2.94 -1.28
N GLY A 90 -2.50 -3.30 -0.96
CA GLY A 90 -3.22 -2.77 0.21
C GLY A 90 -2.58 -3.12 1.56
N ILE A 91 -1.93 -4.29 1.68
CA ILE A 91 -1.29 -4.75 2.94
C ILE A 91 -0.19 -3.79 3.38
N ALA A 92 0.66 -3.36 2.45
CA ALA A 92 1.76 -2.45 2.74
C ALA A 92 1.30 -0.98 2.72
N ASN A 93 0.57 -0.58 1.68
CA ASN A 93 0.24 0.84 1.47
C ASN A 93 -0.84 1.35 2.43
N GLY A 94 -1.80 0.52 2.85
CA GLY A 94 -2.87 0.94 3.77
C GLY A 94 -2.32 1.43 5.12
N PRO A 95 -1.58 0.59 5.86
CA PRO A 95 -0.92 0.98 7.11
C PRO A 95 0.10 2.10 6.93
N LEU A 96 0.83 2.14 5.80
CA LEU A 96 1.78 3.22 5.51
C LEU A 96 1.08 4.58 5.44
N ILE A 97 -0.05 4.67 4.73
CA ILE A 97 -0.89 5.87 4.69
C ILE A 97 -1.36 6.22 6.11
N GLY A 98 -1.78 5.24 6.91
CA GLY A 98 -2.19 5.45 8.30
C GLY A 98 -1.08 6.03 9.18
N VAL A 99 0.14 5.48 9.08
CA VAL A 99 1.33 5.93 9.82
C VAL A 99 1.68 7.37 9.46
N PHE A 100 1.76 7.70 8.16
CA PHE A 100 2.06 9.06 7.72
C PHE A 100 0.95 10.04 8.11
N THR A 101 -0.31 9.64 7.97
CA THR A 101 -1.45 10.48 8.35
C THR A 101 -1.44 10.76 9.85
N ALA A 102 -1.20 9.74 10.68
CA ALA A 102 -1.10 9.93 12.12
C ALA A 102 0.09 10.85 12.48
N GLY A 103 1.27 10.65 11.91
CA GLY A 103 2.45 11.47 12.19
C GLY A 103 2.33 12.92 11.72
N LEU A 104 1.69 13.16 10.58
CA LEU A 104 1.52 14.52 10.03
C LEU A 104 0.36 15.28 10.66
N PHE A 105 -0.75 14.59 10.96
CA PHE A 105 -2.00 15.23 11.38
C PHE A 105 -2.28 15.16 12.89
N LEU A 106 -1.65 14.24 13.62
CA LEU A 106 -1.93 14.01 15.03
C LEU A 106 -0.66 14.26 15.86
N PRO A 107 -0.37 15.52 16.25
CA PRO A 107 0.83 15.84 17.04
C PRO A 107 0.82 15.22 18.45
N TRP A 108 -0.31 14.65 18.84
CA TRP A 108 -0.55 13.99 20.12
C TRP A 108 -0.15 12.51 20.14
N VAL A 109 0.15 11.93 18.98
CA VAL A 109 0.47 10.50 18.84
C VAL A 109 1.96 10.29 19.11
N ASN A 110 2.28 9.32 19.96
CA ASN A 110 3.64 8.97 20.33
C ASN A 110 4.28 8.06 19.27
N SER A 111 5.59 8.14 19.05
CA SER A 111 6.37 7.25 18.18
C SER A 111 6.12 5.77 18.48
N LYS A 112 5.98 5.39 19.75
CA LYS A 112 5.62 4.00 20.14
C LYS A 112 4.22 3.60 19.64
N GLY A 113 3.26 4.51 19.74
CA GLY A 113 1.90 4.30 19.25
C GLY A 113 1.84 4.21 17.73
N VAL A 114 2.56 5.07 17.01
CA VAL A 114 2.69 4.99 15.54
C VAL A 114 3.29 3.65 15.12
N PHE A 115 4.36 3.20 15.79
CA PHE A 115 5.02 1.94 15.46
C PHE A 115 4.10 0.73 15.70
N ILE A 116 3.44 0.64 16.86
CA ILE A 116 2.53 -0.46 17.19
C ILE A 116 1.27 -0.42 16.31
N GLY A 117 0.75 0.77 16.00
CA GLY A 117 -0.39 0.95 15.09
C GLY A 117 -0.06 0.54 13.65
N GLY A 118 1.16 0.84 13.18
CA GLY A 118 1.64 0.37 11.88
C GLY A 118 1.72 -1.16 11.81
N LEU A 119 2.31 -1.80 12.83
CA LEU A 119 2.47 -3.25 12.86
C LEU A 119 1.13 -3.99 12.99
N SER A 120 0.23 -3.48 13.83
CA SER A 120 -1.12 -4.04 13.99
C SER A 120 -1.98 -3.87 12.74
N GLY A 121 -1.92 -2.71 12.08
CA GLY A 121 -2.60 -2.49 10.80
C GLY A 121 -2.08 -3.41 9.69
N LEU A 122 -0.76 -3.60 9.62
CA LEU A 122 -0.12 -4.54 8.68
C LEU A 122 -0.59 -5.96 8.94
N GLY A 123 -0.56 -6.42 10.20
CA GLY A 123 -1.04 -7.75 10.57
C GLY A 123 -2.52 -7.96 10.27
N PHE A 124 -3.37 -6.97 10.59
CA PHE A 124 -4.81 -7.05 10.39
C PHE A 124 -5.17 -7.10 8.90
N VAL A 125 -4.61 -6.20 8.08
CA VAL A 125 -4.87 -6.21 6.63
C VAL A 125 -4.26 -7.43 5.97
N ALA A 126 -3.07 -7.87 6.38
CA ALA A 126 -2.46 -9.10 5.87
C ALA A 126 -3.37 -10.31 6.16
N TRP A 127 -3.87 -10.45 7.40
CA TRP A 127 -4.82 -11.49 7.77
C TRP A 127 -6.09 -11.44 6.90
N LEU A 128 -6.65 -10.24 6.72
CA LEU A 128 -7.89 -10.03 5.98
C LEU A 128 -7.70 -10.34 4.48
N SER A 129 -6.63 -9.84 3.86
CA SER A 129 -6.35 -10.03 2.44
C SER A 129 -5.93 -11.47 2.12
N LEU A 130 -5.04 -12.07 2.92
CA LEU A 130 -4.59 -13.44 2.69
C LEU A 130 -5.72 -14.43 2.97
N GLY A 131 -6.54 -14.19 3.99
CA GLY A 131 -7.75 -14.97 4.26
C GLY A 131 -8.75 -14.92 3.12
N ALA A 132 -8.98 -13.73 2.54
CA ALA A 132 -9.84 -13.59 1.36
C ALA A 132 -9.29 -14.35 0.15
N GLN A 133 -7.99 -14.23 -0.14
CA GLN A 133 -7.36 -14.95 -1.25
C GLN A 133 -7.36 -16.47 -1.04
N ALA A 134 -7.14 -16.94 0.18
CA ALA A 134 -7.23 -18.36 0.53
C ALA A 134 -8.66 -18.91 0.38
N ALA A 135 -9.68 -18.12 0.73
CA ALA A 135 -11.09 -18.49 0.55
C ALA A 135 -11.50 -18.55 -0.93
N ILE A 136 -10.97 -17.64 -1.77
CA ILE A 136 -11.16 -17.65 -3.22
C ILE A 136 -10.44 -18.87 -3.84
N ALA A 137 -9.18 -19.11 -3.47
CA ALA A 137 -8.40 -20.26 -3.96
C ALA A 137 -9.06 -21.60 -3.60
N SER A 138 -9.70 -21.68 -2.43
CA SER A 138 -10.41 -22.88 -1.95
C SER A 138 -11.83 -23.04 -2.53
N LYS A 139 -12.24 -22.20 -3.49
CA LYS A 139 -13.60 -22.14 -4.08
C LYS A 139 -14.74 -21.90 -3.09
N ARG A 140 -14.44 -21.47 -1.85
CA ARG A 140 -15.45 -21.10 -0.84
C ARG A 140 -16.04 -19.72 -1.10
N LEU A 141 -15.36 -18.88 -1.87
CA LEU A 141 -15.80 -17.55 -2.24
C LEU A 141 -15.63 -17.35 -3.75
N THR A 142 -16.73 -17.40 -4.48
CA THR A 142 -16.75 -17.20 -5.93
C THR A 142 -17.47 -15.90 -6.22
N PHE A 143 -16.74 -14.91 -6.73
CA PHE A 143 -17.35 -13.69 -7.26
C PHE A 143 -17.79 -13.98 -8.70
N PRO A 144 -19.09 -13.98 -9.01
CA PRO A 144 -19.54 -14.18 -10.38
C PRO A 144 -18.97 -13.06 -11.26
N THR A 145 -18.21 -13.45 -12.30
CA THR A 145 -17.75 -12.50 -13.30
C THR A 145 -18.97 -11.92 -14.03
N LYS A 146 -19.00 -10.61 -14.19
CA LYS A 146 -20.09 -9.94 -14.94
C LYS A 146 -20.08 -10.49 -16.39
N PRO A 147 -21.24 -10.85 -16.98
CA PRO A 147 -21.28 -11.37 -18.33
C PRO A 147 -20.67 -10.35 -19.29
N VAL A 148 -19.67 -10.79 -20.05
CA VAL A 148 -19.04 -10.01 -21.11
C VAL A 148 -19.85 -10.23 -22.39
N SER A 149 -20.37 -9.15 -22.98
CA SER A 149 -21.06 -9.25 -24.27
C SER A 149 -20.03 -9.36 -25.39
N VAL A 150 -20.22 -10.35 -26.26
CA VAL A 150 -19.45 -10.56 -27.50
C VAL A 150 -20.25 -10.15 -28.73
N GLU A 151 -21.37 -9.44 -28.55
CA GLU A 151 -22.23 -9.01 -29.64
C GLU A 151 -21.45 -8.07 -30.58
N GLY A 152 -21.30 -8.48 -31.85
CA GLY A 152 -20.53 -7.75 -32.86
C GLY A 152 -19.06 -8.15 -33.03
N CYS A 153 -18.58 -9.19 -32.33
CA CYS A 153 -17.21 -9.69 -32.52
C CYS A 153 -17.14 -10.82 -33.55
N THR A 154 -16.27 -10.68 -34.57
CA THR A 154 -16.08 -11.66 -35.68
C THR A 154 -15.16 -12.83 -35.32
N TYR A 155 -14.63 -12.87 -34.10
CA TYR A 155 -13.76 -13.95 -33.61
C TYR A 155 -14.56 -14.93 -32.75
N SER A 156 -14.33 -16.23 -32.95
CA SER A 156 -14.93 -17.29 -32.16
C SER A 156 -14.10 -17.55 -30.91
N PHE A 157 -14.46 -16.91 -29.79
CA PHE A 157 -14.03 -17.40 -28.48
C PHE A 157 -14.99 -18.50 -28.05
N VAL A 158 -14.47 -19.61 -27.49
CA VAL A 158 -15.30 -20.59 -26.78
C VAL A 158 -15.91 -19.85 -25.59
N SER A 159 -17.17 -19.46 -25.71
CA SER A 159 -17.93 -18.91 -24.59
C SER A 159 -18.04 -20.01 -23.55
N GLN A 160 -17.26 -19.92 -22.48
CA GLN A 160 -17.64 -20.60 -21.24
C GLN A 160 -18.90 -19.89 -20.74
N ASN A 161 -20.06 -20.37 -21.20
CA ASN A 161 -21.34 -20.18 -20.53
C ASN A 161 -21.27 -20.96 -19.22
N SER A 162 -20.46 -20.47 -18.28
CA SER A 162 -20.46 -20.92 -16.90
C SER A 162 -21.71 -20.32 -16.27
N THR A 163 -22.85 -20.95 -16.53
CA THR A 163 -24.03 -20.83 -15.67
C THR A 163 -23.65 -21.51 -14.37
N THR A 164 -22.87 -20.82 -13.54
CA THR A 164 -22.50 -21.36 -12.23
C THR A 164 -23.76 -21.32 -11.40
N THR A 165 -24.38 -22.49 -11.22
CA THR A 165 -25.39 -22.73 -10.20
C THR A 165 -24.85 -22.17 -8.89
N VAL A 166 -25.52 -21.13 -8.37
CA VAL A 166 -25.17 -20.45 -7.11
C VAL A 166 -25.15 -21.50 -6.00
N PRO A 167 -23.99 -21.97 -5.51
CA PRO A 167 -23.99 -22.81 -4.33
C PRO A 167 -24.20 -21.86 -3.16
N VAL A 168 -25.35 -22.05 -2.53
CA VAL A 168 -25.82 -21.47 -1.28
C VAL A 168 -24.68 -21.35 -0.26
N ASP A 169 -24.68 -20.19 0.40
CA ASP A 169 -23.95 -19.78 1.59
C ASP A 169 -23.14 -20.89 2.29
N THR A 170 -21.84 -20.92 2.02
CA THR A 170 -20.90 -21.27 3.08
C THR A 170 -20.67 -19.99 3.89
N GLU A 171 -20.77 -20.10 5.20
CA GLU A 171 -20.61 -19.03 6.20
C GLU A 171 -19.19 -18.45 6.16
N VAL A 172 -18.85 -17.77 5.06
CA VAL A 172 -17.58 -17.07 4.97
C VAL A 172 -17.75 -15.75 5.70
N PHE A 173 -16.84 -15.52 6.66
CA PHE A 173 -16.79 -14.32 7.47
C PHE A 173 -16.98 -13.08 6.58
N GLY A 174 -18.00 -12.27 6.88
CA GLY A 174 -18.47 -11.20 5.99
C GLY A 174 -17.39 -10.20 5.59
N MET A 175 -16.34 -10.05 6.41
CA MET A 175 -15.19 -9.19 6.08
C MET A 175 -14.41 -9.66 4.84
N TYR A 176 -14.45 -10.94 4.47
CA TYR A 176 -13.82 -11.44 3.25
C TYR A 176 -14.63 -11.17 1.97
N ARG A 177 -15.91 -10.77 2.10
CA ARG A 177 -16.74 -10.29 0.98
C ARG A 177 -16.49 -8.82 0.64
N LEU A 178 -15.72 -8.10 1.47
CA LEU A 178 -15.38 -6.70 1.26
C LEU A 178 -14.55 -6.53 -0.02
N SER A 179 -14.86 -5.51 -0.83
CA SER A 179 -14.10 -5.26 -2.05
C SER A 179 -12.63 -4.94 -1.74
N TYR A 180 -11.71 -5.52 -2.51
CA TYR A 180 -10.26 -5.38 -2.30
C TYR A 180 -9.76 -3.92 -2.28
N MET A 181 -10.50 -2.97 -2.88
CA MET A 181 -10.19 -1.54 -2.80
C MET A 181 -10.28 -0.98 -1.36
N TRP A 182 -11.17 -1.52 -0.52
CA TRP A 182 -11.34 -1.05 0.84
C TRP A 182 -10.20 -1.45 1.78
N TYR A 183 -9.32 -2.37 1.37
CA TYR A 183 -8.19 -2.80 2.20
C TYR A 183 -7.23 -1.64 2.53
N TYR A 184 -7.11 -0.66 1.63
CA TYR A 184 -6.35 0.58 1.86
C TYR A 184 -6.97 1.41 2.99
N MET A 185 -8.29 1.64 2.93
CA MET A 185 -9.02 2.40 3.95
C MET A 185 -9.01 1.69 5.30
N VAL A 186 -9.29 0.39 5.30
CA VAL A 186 -9.29 -0.43 6.52
C VAL A 186 -7.91 -0.42 7.19
N GLY A 187 -6.83 -0.60 6.43
CA GLY A 187 -5.47 -0.52 6.96
C GLY A 187 -5.16 0.84 7.58
N CYS A 188 -5.52 1.92 6.89
CA CYS A 188 -5.33 3.28 7.39
C CYS A 188 -6.08 3.51 8.71
N VAL A 189 -7.37 3.16 8.75
CA VAL A 189 -8.23 3.36 9.93
C VAL A 189 -7.75 2.53 11.12
N VAL A 190 -7.46 1.25 10.92
CA VAL A 190 -6.96 0.37 11.98
C VAL A 190 -5.65 0.90 12.54
N THR A 191 -4.72 1.31 11.67
CA THR A 191 -3.45 1.91 12.10
C THR A 191 -3.68 3.17 12.93
N ILE A 192 -4.51 4.12 12.48
CA ILE A 192 -4.77 5.37 13.20
C ILE A 192 -5.43 5.08 14.56
N LEU A 193 -6.43 4.21 14.60
CA LEU A 193 -7.14 3.86 15.84
C LEU A 193 -6.21 3.22 16.86
N VAL A 194 -5.42 2.22 16.45
CA VAL A 194 -4.46 1.58 17.36
C VAL A 194 -3.38 2.56 17.78
N SER A 195 -2.88 3.40 16.87
CA SER A 195 -1.90 4.43 17.23
C SER A 195 -2.41 5.43 18.26
N LEU A 196 -3.69 5.83 18.17
CA LEU A 196 -4.34 6.68 19.16
C LEU A 196 -4.50 5.97 20.49
N VAL A 197 -5.07 4.76 20.50
CA VAL A 197 -5.29 3.97 21.73
C VAL A 197 -3.98 3.72 22.45
N VAL A 198 -2.94 3.26 21.74
CA VAL A 198 -1.64 2.99 22.35
C VAL A 198 -0.99 4.28 22.84
N SER A 199 -1.13 5.39 22.13
CA SER A 199 -0.60 6.68 22.58
C SER A 199 -1.32 7.20 23.83
N LEU A 200 -2.62 6.95 23.96
CA LEU A 200 -3.41 7.26 25.17
C LEU A 200 -2.95 6.40 26.35
N LEU A 201 -2.78 5.10 26.14
CA LEU A 201 -2.39 4.14 27.19
C LEU A 201 -0.94 4.32 27.66
N THR A 202 -0.04 4.72 26.77
CA THR A 202 1.40 4.78 27.08
C THR A 202 1.80 6.03 27.89
N GLN A 203 0.87 6.98 28.10
CA GLN A 203 1.09 8.29 28.72
C GLN A 203 2.18 9.11 27.99
N THR A 204 1.91 10.40 27.76
CA THR A 204 2.77 11.32 26.99
C THR A 204 4.02 11.72 27.77
N LYS A 205 4.91 10.76 28.10
CA LYS A 205 6.06 11.02 28.96
C LYS A 205 7.22 11.73 28.24
N ASP A 206 7.30 11.63 26.92
CA ASP A 206 8.33 12.29 26.10
C ASP A 206 7.73 12.84 24.81
N MET A 207 6.98 13.95 24.90
CA MET A 207 6.93 14.87 23.76
C MET A 207 8.24 15.67 23.78
N SER A 208 9.32 15.04 23.31
CA SER A 208 10.46 15.81 22.82
C SER A 208 9.92 16.85 21.84
N PRO A 209 10.38 18.12 21.92
CA PRO A 209 9.83 19.17 21.08
C PRO A 209 10.02 18.78 19.61
N VAL A 210 8.92 18.39 18.95
CA VAL A 210 8.91 18.10 17.52
C VAL A 210 9.09 19.43 16.81
N ASP A 211 10.09 19.52 15.93
CA ASP A 211 10.33 20.75 15.19
C ASP A 211 9.05 21.16 14.44
N PRO A 212 8.49 22.35 14.69
CA PRO A 212 7.25 22.80 14.07
C PRO A 212 7.31 22.80 12.53
N LYS A 213 8.53 22.78 11.95
CA LYS A 213 8.78 22.68 10.51
C LYS A 213 8.33 21.34 9.89
N LEU A 214 8.30 20.25 10.66
CA LEU A 214 7.87 18.91 10.23
C LEU A 214 6.34 18.77 10.18
N LEU A 215 5.61 19.69 10.81
CA LEU A 215 4.15 19.68 10.86
C LEU A 215 3.53 20.50 9.74
N SER A 216 2.36 20.04 9.27
CA SER A 216 1.58 20.77 8.28
C SER A 216 1.18 22.16 8.79
N PRO A 217 1.19 23.20 7.93
CA PRO A 217 0.91 24.58 8.35
C PRO A 217 -0.46 24.76 8.99
N LEU A 218 -1.43 23.89 8.62
CA LEU A 218 -2.78 23.89 9.19
C LEU A 218 -2.80 23.53 10.69
N ILE A 219 -1.86 22.69 11.14
CA ILE A 219 -1.82 22.19 12.52
C ILE A 219 -0.97 23.08 13.43
N ARG A 220 -0.05 23.86 12.86
CA ARG A 220 0.75 24.83 13.62
C ARG A 220 -0.13 25.83 14.40
N ARG A 221 -1.31 26.16 13.88
CA ARG A 221 -2.27 27.06 14.53
C ARG A 221 -2.92 26.45 15.79
N PHE A 222 -2.93 25.12 15.90
CA PHE A 222 -3.54 24.37 17.00
C PHE A 222 -2.53 23.90 18.06
N MET A 223 -1.24 24.23 17.91
CA MET A 223 -0.23 23.87 18.90
C MET A 223 -0.08 25.00 19.93
N PRO A 224 -0.44 24.77 21.22
CA PRO A 224 -0.20 25.77 22.25
C PRO A 224 1.30 25.95 22.48
N ALA A 225 1.71 27.21 22.65
CA ALA A 225 3.07 27.55 23.08
C ALA A 225 3.32 26.91 24.45
N LYS A 226 4.31 26.00 24.50
CA LYS A 226 4.90 25.34 25.69
C LYS A 226 4.15 25.57 27.01
N LYS A 227 3.35 24.58 27.44
CA LYS A 227 3.10 24.36 28.87
C LYS A 227 3.11 22.88 29.19
N LYS A 228 4.05 22.50 30.04
CA LYS A 228 4.28 21.13 30.52
C LYS A 228 3.14 20.69 31.44
N ASP A 229 2.84 19.41 31.31
CA ASP A 229 2.23 18.50 32.27
C ASP A 229 0.71 18.64 32.50
N LYS A 230 0.01 17.52 32.24
CA LYS A 230 -1.43 17.23 32.42
C LYS A 230 -2.45 17.70 31.37
N LEU A 231 -2.08 18.59 30.44
CA LEU A 231 -3.01 19.11 29.42
C LEU A 231 -3.17 18.19 28.18
N GLY A 232 -2.32 17.16 28.02
CA GLY A 232 -2.27 16.33 26.81
C GLY A 232 -3.51 15.43 26.59
N ALA A 233 -4.10 14.88 27.66
CA ALA A 233 -5.29 14.03 27.56
C ALA A 233 -6.54 14.85 27.19
N ASP A 234 -6.69 16.03 27.80
CA ASP A 234 -7.80 16.95 27.49
C ASP A 234 -7.69 17.50 26.08
N ILE A 235 -6.48 17.80 25.57
CA ILE A 235 -6.36 18.29 24.19
C ILE A 235 -6.52 17.17 23.15
N VAL A 236 -6.17 15.92 23.45
CA VAL A 236 -6.51 14.80 22.54
C VAL A 236 -8.02 14.68 22.40
N LEU A 237 -8.76 14.72 23.52
CA LEU A 237 -10.21 14.71 23.51
C LEU A 237 -10.76 15.96 22.80
N ILE A 238 -10.30 17.16 23.14
CA ILE A 238 -10.75 18.41 22.49
C ILE A 238 -10.42 18.40 20.99
N GLY A 239 -9.25 17.91 20.57
CA GLY A 239 -8.85 17.81 19.17
C GLY A 239 -9.69 16.82 18.37
N VAL A 240 -9.95 15.63 18.93
CA VAL A 240 -10.83 14.62 18.30
C VAL A 240 -12.28 15.12 18.23
N TYR A 241 -12.77 15.77 19.28
CA TYR A 241 -14.09 16.39 19.30
C TYR A 241 -14.19 17.56 18.32
N PHE A 242 -13.18 18.43 18.22
CA PHE A 242 -13.20 19.60 17.33
C PHE A 242 -13.08 19.21 15.85
N VAL A 243 -12.27 18.21 15.52
CA VAL A 243 -12.19 17.64 14.17
C VAL A 243 -13.52 16.98 13.80
N SER A 244 -14.13 16.21 14.72
CA SER A 244 -15.45 15.60 14.49
C SER A 244 -16.54 16.65 14.31
N LEU A 245 -16.57 17.70 15.14
CA LEU A 245 -17.59 18.75 15.10
C LEU A 245 -17.52 19.58 13.80
N LYS A 246 -16.30 19.87 13.31
CA LYS A 246 -16.12 20.61 12.05
C LYS A 246 -16.40 19.77 10.81
N MET A 247 -16.16 18.47 10.88
CA MET A 247 -16.50 17.54 9.79
C MET A 247 -18.02 17.34 9.70
N TYR A 248 -18.72 17.31 10.83
CA TYR A 248 -20.18 17.33 10.88
C TYR A 248 -20.81 18.66 10.43
N ALA A 249 -20.13 19.80 10.63
CA ALA A 249 -20.60 21.11 10.19
C ALA A 249 -20.36 21.40 8.69
N LEU A 250 -19.67 20.50 7.97
CA LEU A 250 -19.36 20.61 6.53
C LEU A 250 -20.12 19.60 5.66
N THR A 251 -21.09 18.88 6.23
CA THR A 251 -22.06 18.02 5.53
C THR A 251 -23.44 18.66 5.64
#